data_AF-A0A7W1RF37-F1
#
_entry.id   AF-A0A7W1RF37-F1
#
_cell.length_a   1.000
_cell.length_b   1.000
_cell.length_c   1.000
_cell.angle_alpha   90.00
_cell.angle_beta   90.00
_cell.angle_gamma   90.00
#
_symmetry.space_group_name_H-M   'P 1'
#
loop_
_entity.id
_entity.type
_entity.pdbx_description
1 polymer ?
#
loop_
_entity_poly.entity_id
_entity_poly.type
_entity_poly.pdbx_seq_one_letter_code
_entity_poly.pdbx_strand_id
1 'polypeptide(L)'
;MNLFLKKITFCLILTFSSILHAENLPAPAISANVHVPLLPVKDPAALIGNELSRIDNLIEATQQSLEDQKQLREKIVEYQKIQESYLLHPKDNELLFRMIKSAYATLKSIQDNHLEHNFDPEFISELKVFAQVASKRGIPKP
;
A
#
# COMPACT_ATOMS: atom_id res chain seq x y z
N MET A 1 6.00 -11.02 -23.80
CA MET A 1 5.85 -9.55 -23.84
C MET A 1 6.32 -8.98 -22.49
N ASN A 2 7.64 -8.86 -22.33
CA ASN A 2 8.31 -8.47 -21.07
C ASN A 2 8.70 -7.00 -21.13
N LEU A 3 7.76 -6.10 -20.87
CA LEU A 3 7.99 -4.65 -20.90
C LEU A 3 7.98 -3.98 -19.51
N PHE A 4 7.68 -4.73 -18.44
CA PHE A 4 7.59 -4.17 -17.09
C PHE A 4 8.88 -4.32 -16.26
N LEU A 5 9.72 -5.33 -16.55
CA LEU A 5 10.97 -5.55 -15.81
C LEU A 5 12.16 -4.68 -16.28
N LYS A 6 12.07 -3.96 -17.40
CA LYS A 6 13.17 -3.11 -17.89
C LYS A 6 13.19 -1.69 -17.30
N LYS A 7 12.14 -1.25 -16.61
CA LYS A 7 12.04 0.14 -16.09
C LYS A 7 12.48 0.31 -14.64
N ILE A 8 12.66 -0.76 -13.87
CA ILE A 8 13.03 -0.67 -12.44
C ILE A 8 14.56 -0.64 -12.26
N THR A 9 15.35 -1.14 -13.22
CA THR A 9 16.82 -1.13 -13.14
C THR A 9 17.46 0.21 -13.54
N PHE A 10 16.70 1.17 -14.09
CA PHE A 10 17.28 2.39 -14.67
C PHE A 10 17.29 3.61 -13.73
N CYS A 11 16.80 3.49 -12.49
CA CYS A 11 16.73 4.62 -11.55
C CYS A 11 17.81 4.59 -10.44
N LEU A 12 18.69 3.57 -10.41
CA LEU A 12 19.68 3.39 -9.34
C LEU A 12 21.15 3.58 -9.78
N ILE A 13 21.42 3.98 -11.02
CA ILE A 13 22.81 4.12 -11.54
C ILE A 13 23.19 5.57 -11.91
N LEU A 14 22.31 6.55 -11.73
CA LEU A 14 22.57 7.94 -12.16
C LEU A 14 22.65 8.97 -11.02
N THR A 15 23.38 8.66 -9.95
CA THR A 15 23.84 9.69 -8.99
C THR A 15 25.33 9.60 -8.63
N PHE A 16 26.11 8.74 -9.29
CA PHE A 16 27.53 8.53 -8.92
C PHE A 16 28.59 9.12 -9.86
N SER A 17 28.20 9.97 -10.83
CA SER A 17 29.15 10.59 -11.75
C SER A 17 29.04 12.10 -11.74
N SER A 18 29.54 12.74 -10.67
CA SER A 18 30.10 14.09 -10.71
C SER A 18 30.81 14.34 -9.38
N ILE A 19 32.11 14.60 -9.49
CA ILE A 19 33.05 15.26 -8.56
C ILE A 19 34.35 14.41 -8.54
N LEU A 20 35.10 14.56 -9.63
CA LEU A 20 36.54 14.30 -9.63
C LEU A 20 37.14 15.48 -10.40
N HIS A 21 37.38 16.56 -9.67
CA HIS A 21 38.28 17.64 -10.06
C HIS A 21 39.21 17.87 -8.88
N ALA A 22 40.50 17.65 -9.13
CA ALA A 22 41.57 17.96 -8.22
C ALA A 22 41.72 19.48 -8.14
N GLU A 23 41.58 20.04 -6.93
CA GLU A 23 41.95 21.42 -6.65
C GLU A 23 43.00 21.41 -5.54
N ASN A 24 44.16 21.97 -5.87
CA ASN A 24 45.34 22.13 -5.05
C ASN A 24 45.08 23.33 -4.11
N LEU A 25 44.95 23.11 -2.80
CA LEU A 25 44.76 24.17 -1.82
C LEU A 25 45.89 24.17 -0.77
N PRO A 26 46.46 25.35 -0.42
CA PRO A 26 47.49 25.47 0.60
C PRO A 26 46.92 25.20 2.00
N ALA A 27 47.73 24.55 2.85
CA ALA A 27 47.38 24.17 4.20
C ALA A 27 46.89 25.38 5.03
N PRO A 28 45.68 25.35 5.61
CA PRO A 28 45.28 26.34 6.59
C PRO A 28 45.83 25.94 7.96
N ALA A 29 46.47 26.92 8.61
CA ALA A 29 46.99 26.84 9.96
C ALA A 29 45.91 26.41 10.95
N ILE A 30 46.27 25.45 11.80
CA ILE A 30 45.48 24.98 12.94
C ILE A 30 45.33 26.18 13.90
N SER A 31 44.13 26.75 13.98
CA SER A 31 43.72 27.61 15.10
C SER A 31 42.52 26.96 15.78
N ALA A 32 42.78 26.49 16.99
CA ALA A 32 41.85 25.80 17.86
C ALA A 32 40.74 26.73 18.36
N ASN A 33 39.47 26.41 18.06
CA ASN A 33 38.45 26.08 19.06
C ASN A 33 37.10 25.89 18.35
N VAL A 34 36.86 24.69 17.81
CA VAL A 34 35.51 24.28 17.44
C VAL A 34 34.89 23.68 18.70
N HIS A 35 34.12 24.48 19.43
CA HIS A 35 33.24 23.96 20.48
C HIS A 35 32.12 23.19 19.78
N VAL A 36 32.33 21.88 19.57
CA VAL A 36 31.27 20.96 19.16
C VAL A 36 30.29 20.92 20.33
N PRO A 37 29.03 21.37 20.18
CA PRO A 37 28.04 21.17 21.22
C PRO A 37 27.92 19.66 21.43
N LEU A 38 28.32 19.16 22.60
CA LEU A 38 28.02 17.79 23.00
C LEU A 38 26.50 17.69 23.05
N LEU A 39 25.89 17.17 21.98
CA LEU A 39 24.52 16.71 22.07
C LEU A 39 24.47 15.67 23.19
N PRO A 40 23.45 15.71 24.08
CA PRO A 40 23.31 14.70 25.11
C PRO A 40 23.25 13.33 24.42
N VAL A 41 24.31 12.54 24.62
CA VAL A 41 24.42 11.20 24.07
C VAL A 41 23.32 10.39 24.73
N LYS A 42 22.21 10.19 24.00
CA LYS A 42 21.18 9.23 24.42
C LYS A 42 21.87 7.88 24.57
N ASP A 43 21.55 7.18 25.66
CA ASP A 43 22.07 5.84 25.92
C ASP A 43 21.90 4.97 24.66
N PRO A 44 23.01 4.50 24.05
CA PRO A 44 22.97 3.70 22.84
C PRO A 44 22.06 2.46 22.96
N ALA A 45 21.99 1.86 24.15
CA ALA A 45 21.12 0.70 24.39
C ALA A 45 19.63 1.09 24.30
N ALA A 46 19.25 2.23 24.87
CA ALA A 46 17.89 2.75 24.78
C ALA A 46 17.51 3.16 23.35
N LEU A 47 18.46 3.72 22.58
CA LEU A 47 18.24 4.01 21.15
C LEU A 47 17.98 2.74 20.35
N ILE A 48 18.82 1.71 20.51
CA ILE A 48 18.64 0.43 19.81
C ILE A 48 17.32 -0.22 20.21
N GLY A 49 16.97 -0.25 21.50
CA GLY A 49 15.70 -0.81 21.98
C GLY A 49 14.47 -0.13 21.37
N ASN A 50 14.52 1.20 21.18
CA ASN A 50 13.45 1.94 20.51
C ASN A 50 13.33 1.57 19.02
N GLU A 51 14.46 1.43 18.32
CA GLU A 51 14.42 1.03 16.90
C GLU A 51 13.96 -0.42 16.73
N LEU A 52 14.36 -1.34 17.61
CA LEU A 52 13.83 -2.72 17.62
C LEU A 52 12.32 -2.73 17.84
N SER A 53 11.82 -1.96 18.81
CA SER A 53 10.37 -1.85 19.07
C SER A 53 9.61 -1.29 17.86
N ARG A 54 10.20 -0.35 17.12
CA ARG A 54 9.61 0.17 15.88
C ARG A 54 9.58 -0.88 14.78
N ILE A 55 10.63 -1.70 14.66
CA ILE A 55 10.66 -2.82 13.71
C ILE A 55 9.60 -3.86 14.09
N ASP A 56 9.43 -4.18 15.37
CA ASP A 56 8.39 -5.11 15.82
C ASP A 56 6.98 -4.60 15.47
N ASN A 57 6.70 -3.32 15.71
CA ASN A 57 5.43 -2.69 15.30
C ASN A 57 5.22 -2.74 13.78
N LEU A 58 6.29 -2.56 12.99
CA LEU A 58 6.23 -2.64 11.53
C LEU A 58 5.95 -4.08 11.08
N ILE A 59 6.54 -5.08 11.74
CA ILE A 59 6.30 -6.50 11.48
C ILE A 59 4.82 -6.82 11.74
N GLU A 60 4.29 -6.41 12.88
CA GLU A 60 2.88 -6.63 13.25
C GLU A 60 1.93 -5.99 12.23
N ALA A 61 2.15 -4.72 11.89
CA ALA A 61 1.35 -4.01 10.89
C ALA A 61 1.40 -4.69 9.51
N THR A 62 2.57 -5.20 9.11
CA THR A 62 2.74 -5.91 7.84
C THR A 62 2.02 -7.26 7.86
N GLN A 63 2.03 -7.98 8.98
CA GLN A 63 1.30 -9.23 9.14
C GLN A 63 -0.21 -9.01 9.07
N GLN A 64 -0.73 -7.97 9.72
CA GLN A 64 -2.14 -7.61 9.64
C GLN A 64 -2.53 -7.25 8.20
N SER A 65 -1.74 -6.42 7.52
CA SER A 65 -1.99 -6.06 6.11
C SER A 65 -2.01 -7.29 5.20
N LEU A 66 -1.12 -8.26 5.42
CA LEU A 66 -1.12 -9.51 4.68
C LEU A 66 -2.42 -10.29 4.91
N GLU A 67 -2.92 -10.33 6.14
CA GLU A 67 -4.17 -11.01 6.47
C GLU A 67 -5.38 -10.32 5.81
N ASP A 68 -5.43 -8.99 5.86
CA ASP A 68 -6.48 -8.20 5.20
C ASP A 68 -6.50 -8.45 3.68
N GLN A 69 -5.31 -8.60 3.07
CA GLN A 69 -5.18 -8.95 1.65
C GLN A 69 -5.69 -10.36 1.34
N LYS A 70 -5.46 -11.35 2.22
CA LYS A 70 -6.02 -12.70 2.04
C LYS A 70 -7.55 -12.68 2.13
N GLN A 71 -8.10 -11.97 3.10
CA GLN A 71 -9.55 -11.82 3.26
C GLN A 71 -10.17 -11.10 2.04
N LEU A 72 -9.50 -10.05 1.53
CA LEU A 72 -9.93 -9.38 0.30
C LEU A 72 -9.95 -10.34 -0.90
N ARG A 73 -8.92 -11.18 -1.04
CA ARG A 73 -8.89 -12.21 -2.09
C ARG A 73 -10.10 -13.14 -2.00
N GLU A 74 -10.46 -13.58 -0.80
CA GLU A 74 -11.64 -14.44 -0.60
C GLU A 74 -12.94 -13.73 -0.97
N LYS A 75 -13.11 -12.46 -0.60
CA LYS A 75 -14.26 -11.63 -1.00
C LYS A 75 -14.38 -11.49 -2.52
N ILE A 76 -13.26 -11.29 -3.22
CA ILE A 76 -13.25 -11.19 -4.69
C ILE A 76 -13.66 -12.53 -5.32
N VAL A 77 -13.17 -13.66 -4.81
CA VAL A 77 -13.57 -14.99 -5.30
C VAL A 77 -15.05 -15.25 -5.05
N GLU A 78 -15.59 -14.86 -3.88
CA GLU A 78 -17.02 -14.98 -3.60
C GLU A 78 -17.85 -14.10 -4.54
N TYR A 79 -17.45 -12.84 -4.76
CA TYR A 79 -18.09 -11.94 -5.70
C TYR A 79 -18.17 -12.56 -7.10
N GLN A 80 -17.06 -13.09 -7.60
CA GLN A 80 -16.99 -13.75 -8.90
C GLN A 80 -17.98 -14.92 -9.00
N LYS A 81 -18.03 -15.80 -7.99
CA LYS A 81 -18.97 -16.94 -7.99
C LYS A 81 -20.44 -16.50 -8.03
N ILE A 82 -20.78 -15.45 -7.29
CA ILE A 82 -22.14 -14.91 -7.27
C ILE A 82 -22.47 -14.26 -8.62
N GLN A 83 -21.53 -13.51 -9.20
CA GLN A 83 -21.67 -12.91 -10.53
C GLN A 83 -21.90 -13.98 -11.60
N GLU A 84 -21.09 -15.03 -11.63
CA GLU A 84 -21.26 -16.18 -12.53
C GLU A 84 -22.65 -16.82 -12.37
N SER A 85 -23.10 -17.01 -11.13
CA SER A 85 -24.43 -17.56 -10.84
C SER A 85 -25.56 -16.65 -11.34
N TYR A 86 -25.42 -15.33 -11.17
CA TYR A 86 -26.40 -14.35 -11.65
C TYR A 86 -26.44 -14.30 -13.19
N LEU A 87 -25.30 -14.43 -13.87
CA LEU A 87 -25.25 -14.49 -15.33
C LEU A 87 -26.01 -15.71 -15.90
N LEU A 88 -26.03 -16.82 -15.18
CA LEU A 88 -26.84 -18.00 -15.53
C LEU A 88 -28.34 -17.80 -15.25
N HIS A 89 -28.69 -16.97 -14.26
CA HIS A 89 -30.06 -16.73 -13.80
C HIS A 89 -30.37 -15.22 -13.64
N PRO A 90 -30.37 -14.42 -14.73
CA PRO A 90 -30.40 -12.95 -14.65
C PRO A 90 -31.73 -12.35 -14.14
N LYS A 91 -32.77 -13.18 -13.96
CA LYS A 91 -34.06 -12.77 -13.39
C LYS A 91 -34.16 -13.05 -11.89
N ASP A 92 -33.12 -13.65 -11.31
CA ASP A 92 -33.07 -13.95 -9.88
C ASP A 92 -32.65 -12.69 -9.10
N ASN A 93 -33.65 -12.06 -8.48
CA ASN A 93 -33.47 -10.87 -7.67
C ASN A 93 -32.67 -11.13 -6.38
N GLU A 94 -32.67 -12.36 -5.87
CA GLU A 94 -31.89 -12.73 -4.68
C GLU A 94 -30.40 -12.79 -5.04
N LEU A 95 -30.06 -13.42 -6.16
CA LEU A 95 -28.69 -13.43 -6.67
C LEU A 95 -28.20 -12.01 -7.00
N LEU A 96 -29.03 -11.18 -7.63
CA LEU A 96 -28.71 -9.78 -7.87
C LEU A 96 -28.40 -9.04 -6.56
N PHE A 97 -29.21 -9.24 -5.52
CA PHE A 97 -29.02 -8.58 -4.24
C PHE A 97 -27.75 -9.06 -3.51
N ARG A 98 -27.47 -10.37 -3.56
CA ARG A 98 -26.22 -10.94 -3.04
C ARG A 98 -25.00 -10.39 -3.78
N MET A 99 -25.08 -10.28 -5.11
CA MET A 99 -24.01 -9.71 -5.94
C MET A 99 -23.74 -8.26 -5.55
N ILE A 100 -24.78 -7.43 -5.40
CA ILE A 100 -24.67 -6.03 -4.99
C ILE A 100 -24.02 -5.90 -3.60
N LYS A 101 -24.45 -6.73 -2.63
CA LYS A 101 -23.85 -6.74 -1.29
C LYS A 101 -22.39 -7.16 -1.30
N SER A 102 -22.06 -8.21 -2.04
CA SER A 102 -20.69 -8.70 -2.19
C SER A 102 -19.81 -7.66 -2.86
N ALA A 103 -20.28 -7.01 -3.93
CA ALA A 103 -19.58 -5.91 -4.60
C ALA A 103 -19.29 -4.74 -3.66
N TYR A 104 -20.27 -4.34 -2.85
CA TYR A 104 -20.10 -3.28 -1.85
C TYR A 104 -19.04 -3.66 -0.80
N ALA A 105 -19.11 -4.89 -0.26
CA ALA A 105 -18.15 -5.36 0.75
C ALA A 105 -16.72 -5.44 0.18
N THR A 106 -16.57 -5.89 -1.07
CA THR A 106 -15.29 -5.93 -1.78
C THR A 106 -14.75 -4.52 -2.01
N LEU A 107 -15.56 -3.59 -2.53
CA LEU A 107 -15.14 -2.20 -2.74
C LEU A 107 -14.70 -1.55 -1.44
N LYS A 108 -15.50 -1.69 -0.37
CA LYS A 108 -15.17 -1.14 0.94
C LYS A 108 -13.85 -1.70 1.46
N SER A 109 -13.64 -3.01 1.34
CA SER A 109 -12.37 -3.65 1.73
C SER A 109 -11.18 -3.11 0.94
N ILE A 110 -11.33 -2.83 -0.36
CA ILE A 110 -10.27 -2.22 -1.19
C ILE A 110 -9.96 -0.80 -0.71
N GLN A 111 -10.99 -0.03 -0.37
CA GLN A 111 -10.87 1.37 0.09
C GLN A 111 -10.25 1.48 1.47
N ASP A 112 -10.73 0.66 2.42
CA ASP A 112 -10.24 0.63 3.80
C ASP A 112 -8.76 0.22 3.87
N ASN A 113 -8.28 -0.55 2.88
CA ASN A 113 -6.88 -0.95 2.75
C ASN A 113 -6.05 -0.07 1.80
N HIS A 114 -6.64 1.00 1.26
CA HIS A 114 -5.99 1.93 0.31
C HIS A 114 -5.41 1.25 -0.96
N LEU A 115 -6.08 0.20 -1.45
CA LEU A 115 -5.60 -0.61 -2.58
C LEU A 115 -6.23 -0.22 -3.93
N GLU A 116 -7.04 0.83 -4.01
CA GLU A 116 -7.80 1.18 -5.24
C GLU A 116 -6.90 1.29 -6.49
N HIS A 117 -5.67 1.80 -6.34
CA HIS A 117 -4.71 1.95 -7.43
C HIS A 117 -4.09 0.64 -7.93
N ASN A 118 -4.23 -0.44 -7.17
CA ASN A 118 -3.66 -1.75 -7.49
C ASN A 118 -4.58 -2.58 -8.39
N PHE A 119 -5.83 -2.14 -8.58
CA PHE A 119 -6.84 -2.84 -9.35
C PHE A 119 -7.10 -2.15 -10.68
N ASP A 120 -7.65 -2.93 -11.61
CA ASP A 120 -8.09 -2.40 -12.89
C ASP A 120 -9.19 -1.33 -12.70
N PRO A 121 -9.10 -0.16 -13.37
CA PRO A 121 -10.09 0.89 -13.22
C PRO A 121 -11.52 0.47 -13.61
N GLU A 122 -11.68 -0.43 -14.58
CA GLU A 122 -12.98 -0.93 -15.01
C GLU A 122 -13.61 -1.79 -13.92
N PHE A 123 -12.82 -2.66 -13.28
CA PHE A 123 -13.27 -3.45 -12.14
C PHE A 123 -13.73 -2.57 -10.98
N ILE A 124 -12.95 -1.54 -10.61
CA ILE A 124 -13.33 -0.58 -9.57
C ILE A 124 -14.60 0.19 -9.94
N SER A 125 -14.74 0.58 -11.21
CA SER A 125 -15.94 1.26 -11.72
C SER A 125 -17.19 0.38 -11.59
N GLU A 126 -17.09 -0.90 -11.98
CA GLU A 126 -18.16 -1.89 -11.85
C GLU A 126 -18.62 -2.04 -10.38
N LEU A 127 -17.67 -2.25 -9.46
CA LEU A 127 -17.97 -2.35 -8.04
C LEU A 127 -18.65 -1.08 -7.50
N LYS A 128 -18.21 0.11 -7.95
CA LYS A 128 -18.82 1.40 -7.59
C LYS A 128 -20.27 1.50 -8.06
N VAL A 129 -20.58 1.05 -9.28
CA VAL A 129 -21.95 1.03 -9.80
C VAL A 129 -22.84 0.17 -8.90
N PHE A 130 -22.41 -1.05 -8.57
CA PHE A 130 -23.19 -1.93 -7.70
C PHE A 130 -23.33 -1.38 -6.27
N ALA A 131 -22.27 -0.80 -5.71
CA ALA A 131 -22.28 -0.15 -4.40
C ALA A 131 -23.25 1.05 -4.33
N GLN A 132 -23.41 1.81 -5.41
CA GLN A 132 -24.40 2.89 -5.49
C GLN A 132 -25.84 2.35 -5.46
N VAL A 133 -26.10 1.19 -6.08
CA VAL A 133 -27.41 0.53 -6.04
C VAL A 133 -27.74 0.06 -4.62
N ALA A 134 -26.76 -0.48 -3.88
CA ALA A 134 -26.92 -0.82 -2.47
C ALA A 134 -27.37 0.39 -1.62
N SER A 135 -26.72 1.54 -1.85
CA SER A 135 -26.97 2.78 -1.12
C SER A 135 -28.37 3.37 -1.39
N LYS A 136 -28.89 3.22 -2.62
CA LYS A 136 -30.22 3.72 -3.01
C LYS A 136 -31.36 2.82 -2.55
N ARG A 137 -31.11 1.53 -2.28
CA ARG A 137 -32.12 0.56 -1.85
C ARG A 137 -32.28 0.44 -0.33
N GLY A 138 -31.71 1.36 0.44
CA GLY A 138 -31.91 1.40 1.90
C GLY A 138 -31.26 0.23 2.65
N ILE A 139 -30.19 -0.37 2.11
CA ILE A 139 -29.39 -1.32 2.89
C ILE A 139 -28.69 -0.49 3.98
N PRO A 140 -29.01 -0.71 5.28
CA PRO A 140 -28.42 0.07 6.35
C PRO A 140 -26.90 -0.10 6.32
N LYS A 141 -26.17 1.02 6.40
CA LYS A 141 -24.73 1.00 6.65
C LYS A 141 -24.52 0.32 8.01
N PRO A 142 -23.74 -0.78 8.07
CA PRO A 142 -23.33 -1.34 9.35
C PRO A 142 -22.40 -0.38 10.09
#